data_AF-A0AAV4PJ57-F1
#
_entry.id   AF-A0AAV4PJ57-F1
#
_cell.length_a   1.000
_cell.length_b   1.000
_cell.length_c   1.000
_cell.angle_alpha   90.00
_cell.angle_beta   90.00
_cell.angle_gamma   90.00
#
_symmetry.space_group_name_H-M   'P 1'
#
loop_
_entity.id
_entity.type
_entity.pdbx_description
1 polymer ?
#
loop_
_entity_poly.entity_id
_entity_poly.type
_entity_poly.pdbx_seq_one_letter_code
_entity_poly.pdbx_strand_id
1 'polypeptide(L)'
;MEFSASHLRSGFIHYAHDGSETTRDWFTIVANATALNKESSPSTVHVLVEPVNDETPQIVNNTGLDVWEGDVTIITNRHLAAIDEDSDPSEVVFVISSQAMAMLP
;
A
#
# COMPACT_ATOMS: atom_id res chain seq x y z
N MET A 1 23.08 17.17 -1.83
CA MET A 1 23.59 16.22 -0.83
C MET A 1 24.74 15.48 -1.48
N GLU A 2 25.92 15.47 -0.88
CA GLU A 2 27.09 14.77 -1.42
C GLU A 2 27.41 13.57 -0.54
N PHE A 3 27.84 12.48 -1.15
CA PHE A 3 28.25 11.29 -0.41
C PHE A 3 29.34 10.51 -1.12
N SER A 4 29.98 9.62 -0.37
CA SER A 4 31.01 8.74 -0.87
C SER A 4 30.57 7.28 -0.83
N ALA A 5 31.29 6.43 -1.54
CA ALA A 5 31.07 4.99 -1.48
C ALA A 5 31.32 4.40 -0.07
N SER A 6 32.09 5.07 0.79
CA SER A 6 32.23 4.62 2.19
C SER A 6 30.98 4.88 3.00
N HIS A 7 30.25 5.98 2.78
CA HIS A 7 28.97 6.21 3.46
C HIS A 7 27.92 5.16 3.09
N LEU A 8 27.87 4.74 1.81
CA LEU A 8 27.03 3.63 1.37
C LEU A 8 27.44 2.31 2.05
N ARG A 9 28.73 1.95 2.03
CA ARG A 9 29.22 0.69 2.64
C ARG A 9 29.03 0.64 4.15
N SER A 10 29.08 1.79 4.82
CA SER A 10 28.83 1.89 6.26
C SER A 10 27.35 2.01 6.63
N GLY A 11 26.43 2.02 5.64
CA GLY A 11 24.98 2.11 5.87
C GLY A 11 24.46 3.49 6.27
N PHE A 12 25.30 4.54 6.23
CA PHE A 12 24.86 5.91 6.53
C PHE A 12 23.93 6.50 5.48
N ILE A 13 23.93 5.90 4.28
CA ILE A 13 23.01 6.24 3.21
C ILE A 13 22.38 4.94 2.73
N HIS A 14 21.07 4.95 2.68
CA HIS A 14 20.24 3.86 2.23
C HIS A 14 19.07 4.42 1.42
N TYR A 15 18.52 3.58 0.58
CA TYR A 15 17.23 3.83 -0.05
C TYR A 15 16.13 3.73 1.00
N ALA A 16 15.17 4.65 0.97
CA ALA A 16 13.96 4.63 1.78
C ALA A 16 12.77 4.90 0.85
N HIS A 17 11.82 3.97 0.81
CA HIS A 17 10.57 4.18 0.09
C HIS A 17 9.65 5.10 0.91
N ASP A 18 8.71 5.77 0.24
CA ASP A 18 7.80 6.72 0.88
C ASP A 18 6.57 6.07 1.53
N GLY A 19 6.44 4.74 1.40
CA GLY A 19 5.32 3.96 1.93
C GLY A 19 4.09 4.00 1.03
N SER A 20 4.24 4.34 -0.25
CA SER A 20 3.18 4.17 -1.24
C SER A 20 3.19 2.75 -1.84
N GLU A 21 2.06 2.32 -2.41
CA GLU A 21 1.94 1.02 -3.09
C GLU A 21 2.58 0.97 -4.49
N THR A 22 3.63 1.76 -4.71
CA THR A 22 4.33 1.77 -5.99
C THR A 22 5.37 0.66 -6.06
N THR A 23 5.29 -0.14 -7.13
CA THR A 23 6.24 -1.25 -7.34
C THR A 23 7.54 -0.81 -8.03
N ARG A 24 7.66 0.48 -8.38
CA ARG A 24 8.77 1.04 -9.16
C ARG A 24 9.10 2.44 -8.70
N ASP A 25 10.37 2.65 -8.42
CA ASP A 25 10.93 3.95 -8.06
C ASP A 25 12.26 4.17 -8.80
N TRP A 26 12.72 5.41 -8.88
CA TRP A 26 13.99 5.75 -9.51
C TRP A 26 14.57 7.05 -8.98
N PHE A 27 15.89 7.11 -8.98
CA PHE A 27 16.62 8.34 -8.69
C PHE A 27 17.83 8.45 -9.60
N THR A 28 18.29 9.68 -9.81
CA THR A 28 19.45 9.97 -10.67
C THR A 28 20.64 10.38 -9.82
N ILE A 29 21.79 9.77 -10.10
CA ILE A 29 23.07 10.09 -9.47
C ILE A 29 24.05 10.66 -10.48
N VAL A 30 24.96 11.49 -9.99
CA VAL A 30 26.11 12.00 -10.74
C VAL A 30 27.36 11.72 -9.92
N ALA A 31 28.38 11.12 -10.52
CA ALA A 31 29.66 10.94 -9.87
C ALA A 31 30.50 12.20 -10.07
N ASN A 32 30.91 12.85 -8.97
CA ASN A 32 31.77 14.03 -9.00
C ASN A 32 33.18 13.64 -8.51
N ALA A 33 34.19 13.93 -9.32
CA ALA A 33 35.60 13.79 -8.99
C ALA A 33 36.22 15.20 -8.89
N THR A 34 35.99 15.86 -7.76
CA THR A 34 36.36 17.27 -7.54
C THR A 34 37.86 17.53 -7.73
N ALA A 35 38.71 16.59 -7.29
CA ALA A 35 40.17 16.68 -7.46
C ALA A 35 40.62 16.70 -8.93
N LEU A 36 39.79 16.17 -9.84
CA LEU A 36 40.05 16.16 -11.28
C LEU A 36 39.21 17.20 -12.04
N ASN A 37 38.37 17.95 -11.34
CA ASN A 37 37.36 18.84 -11.91
C ASN A 37 36.51 18.16 -13.01
N LYS A 38 36.04 16.94 -12.73
CA LYS A 38 35.27 16.12 -13.67
C LYS A 38 33.99 15.59 -13.01
N GLU A 39 32.95 15.48 -13.82
CA GLU A 39 31.69 14.84 -13.47
C GLU A 39 31.34 13.77 -14.51
N SER A 40 30.63 12.73 -14.07
CA SER A 40 30.02 11.77 -14.99
C SER A 40 28.78 12.37 -15.67
N SER A 41 28.32 11.72 -16.74
CA SER A 41 26.93 11.90 -17.16
C SER A 41 25.98 11.42 -16.05
N PRO A 42 24.78 11.99 -15.93
CA PRO A 42 23.76 11.49 -15.01
C PRO A 42 23.41 10.02 -15.30
N SER A 43 23.25 9.24 -14.23
CA SER A 43 22.88 7.83 -14.33
C SER A 43 21.65 7.57 -13.45
N THR A 44 20.62 6.98 -14.05
CA THR A 44 19.40 6.61 -13.33
C THR A 44 19.54 5.23 -12.72
N VAL A 45 19.28 5.14 -11.42
CA VAL A 45 19.12 3.88 -10.70
C VAL A 45 17.63 3.59 -10.62
N HIS A 46 17.24 2.40 -11.06
CA HIS A 46 15.88 1.91 -10.93
C HIS A 46 15.79 0.99 -9.71
N VAL A 47 14.74 1.16 -8.92
CA VAL A 47 14.43 0.35 -7.75
C VAL A 47 13.14 -0.42 -8.03
N LEU A 48 13.19 -1.73 -7.86
CA LEU A 48 12.00 -2.58 -7.84
C LEU A 48 11.60 -2.76 -6.38
N VAL A 49 10.37 -2.37 -6.06
CA VAL A 49 9.80 -2.45 -4.71
C VAL A 49 8.91 -3.68 -4.67
N GLU A 50 9.19 -4.60 -3.74
CA GLU A 50 8.31 -5.72 -3.46
C GLU A 50 7.17 -5.21 -2.56
N PRO A 51 5.91 -5.30 -3.00
CA PRO A 51 4.78 -4.85 -2.19
C PRO A 51 4.64 -5.73 -0.95
N VAL A 52 4.16 -5.12 0.13
CA VAL A 52 3.85 -5.78 1.39
C VAL A 52 2.42 -5.38 1.73
N ASN A 53 1.57 -6.36 2.05
CA ASN A 53 0.27 -6.04 2.63
C ASN A 53 0.48 -5.53 4.06
N ASP A 54 0.43 -4.21 4.23
CA ASP A 54 0.60 -3.51 5.50
C ASP A 54 -0.52 -2.49 5.81
N GLU A 55 -1.47 -2.33 4.90
CA GLU A 55 -2.71 -1.59 5.12
C GLU A 55 -3.83 -2.50 5.66
N THR A 56 -4.92 -1.88 6.11
CA THR A 56 -6.12 -2.60 6.52
C THR A 56 -7.25 -2.30 5.55
N PRO A 57 -8.12 -3.29 5.22
CA PRO A 57 -9.23 -3.05 4.32
C PRO A 57 -10.12 -1.91 4.81
N GLN A 58 -10.40 -0.95 3.93
CA GLN A 58 -11.27 0.18 4.19
C GLN A 58 -12.70 -0.10 3.74
N ILE A 59 -13.67 0.12 4.63
CA ILE A 59 -15.09 0.01 4.29
C ILE A 59 -15.49 1.19 3.39
N VAL A 60 -15.84 0.90 2.14
CA VAL A 60 -16.33 1.91 1.17
C VAL A 60 -17.84 1.92 1.06
N ASN A 61 -18.51 0.87 1.55
CA ASN A 61 -19.96 0.81 1.57
C ASN A 61 -20.45 0.06 2.81
N ASN A 62 -21.40 0.65 3.53
CA ASN A 62 -22.06 0.04 4.68
C ASN A 62 -23.44 0.69 4.88
N THR A 63 -24.34 0.48 3.92
CA THR A 63 -25.65 1.13 3.92
C THR A 63 -26.67 0.42 4.79
N GLY A 64 -26.36 -0.80 5.24
CA GLY A 64 -27.35 -1.71 5.81
C GLY A 64 -28.32 -2.23 4.76
N LEU A 65 -29.38 -2.89 5.23
CA LEU A 65 -30.39 -3.54 4.42
C LEU A 65 -31.74 -3.53 5.17
N ASP A 66 -32.80 -3.05 4.52
CA ASP A 66 -34.16 -3.19 5.03
C ASP A 66 -34.78 -4.47 4.45
N VAL A 67 -35.28 -5.34 5.33
CA VAL A 67 -35.85 -6.63 4.96
C VAL A 67 -37.16 -6.83 5.70
N TRP A 68 -38.16 -7.34 4.99
CA TRP A 68 -39.43 -7.72 5.61
C TRP A 68 -39.23 -8.93 6.52
N GLU A 69 -39.97 -8.97 7.62
CA GLU A 69 -39.91 -10.11 8.53
C GLU A 69 -40.22 -11.43 7.79
N GLY A 70 -39.36 -12.43 7.98
CA GLY A 70 -39.48 -13.73 7.34
C GLY A 70 -38.95 -13.81 5.91
N ASP A 71 -38.48 -12.71 5.33
CA ASP A 71 -37.91 -12.69 3.99
C ASP A 71 -36.38 -12.92 3.96
N VAL A 72 -35.84 -13.25 2.79
CA VAL A 72 -34.41 -13.48 2.57
C VAL A 72 -33.91 -12.58 1.45
N THR A 73 -32.90 -11.76 1.76
CA THR A 73 -32.31 -10.82 0.79
C THR A 73 -30.80 -11.02 0.69
N ILE A 74 -30.26 -10.85 -0.52
CA ILE A 74 -28.83 -10.98 -0.80
C ILE A 74 -28.10 -9.68 -0.44
N ILE A 75 -27.06 -9.79 0.38
CA ILE A 75 -26.09 -8.71 0.58
C ILE A 75 -25.17 -8.65 -0.64
N THR A 76 -25.25 -7.54 -1.36
CA THR A 76 -24.33 -7.21 -2.47
C THR A 76 -23.34 -6.12 -2.04
N ASN A 77 -22.33 -5.87 -2.88
CA ASN A 77 -21.40 -4.76 -2.81
C ASN A 77 -22.04 -3.35 -2.84
N ARG A 78 -23.33 -3.24 -3.19
CA ARG A 78 -24.11 -2.00 -2.98
C ARG A 78 -24.53 -1.75 -1.53
N HIS A 79 -24.44 -2.77 -0.69
CA HIS A 79 -24.79 -2.67 0.73
C HIS A 79 -23.54 -2.70 1.61
N LEU A 80 -22.64 -3.64 1.34
CA LEU A 80 -21.41 -3.83 2.10
C LEU A 80 -20.25 -4.08 1.14
N ALA A 81 -19.25 -3.21 1.16
CA ALA A 81 -18.05 -3.35 0.35
C ALA A 81 -16.84 -2.76 1.07
N ALA A 82 -15.68 -3.34 0.81
CA ALA A 82 -14.40 -2.88 1.29
C ALA A 82 -13.39 -2.91 0.15
N ILE A 83 -12.42 -2.02 0.21
CA ILE A 83 -11.27 -1.97 -0.69
C ILE A 83 -10.03 -2.02 0.16
N ASP A 84 -9.04 -2.74 -0.33
CA ASP A 84 -7.69 -2.76 0.20
C ASP A 84 -6.77 -2.37 -0.95
N GLU A 85 -5.88 -1.39 -0.74
CA GLU A 85 -5.06 -0.83 -1.82
C GLU A 85 -3.88 -1.73 -2.19
N ASP A 86 -3.42 -2.55 -1.25
CA ASP A 86 -2.22 -3.39 -1.38
C ASP A 86 -2.52 -4.87 -1.65
N SER A 87 -3.81 -5.24 -1.63
CA SER A 87 -4.27 -6.64 -1.71
C SER A 87 -5.22 -6.88 -2.89
N ASP A 88 -5.26 -8.13 -3.39
CA ASP A 88 -6.22 -8.46 -4.43
C ASP A 88 -7.66 -8.40 -3.86
N PRO A 89 -8.65 -7.90 -4.61
CA PRO A 89 -10.04 -7.85 -4.13
C PRO A 89 -10.61 -9.20 -3.67
N SER A 90 -10.06 -10.32 -4.14
CA SER A 90 -10.46 -11.67 -3.70
C SER A 90 -9.92 -12.08 -2.33
N GLU A 91 -8.92 -11.38 -1.80
CA GLU A 91 -8.33 -11.62 -0.48
C GLU A 91 -9.12 -10.92 0.64
N VAL A 92 -9.93 -9.92 0.29
CA VAL A 92 -10.78 -9.18 1.23
C VAL A 92 -12.01 -10.01 1.60
N VAL A 93 -12.12 -10.39 2.88
CA VAL A 93 -13.20 -11.25 3.40
C VAL A 93 -14.00 -10.58 4.51
N PHE A 94 -15.33 -10.74 4.45
CA PHE A 94 -16.24 -10.33 5.52
C PHE A 94 -16.59 -11.51 6.41
N VAL A 95 -16.51 -11.31 7.73
CA VAL A 95 -16.83 -12.33 8.74
C VAL A 95 -18.00 -11.88 9.60
N ILE A 96 -18.99 -12.74 9.78
CA ILE A 96 -20.10 -12.51 10.71
C ILE A 96 -19.63 -12.94 12.11
N SER A 97 -19.39 -11.98 13.00
CA SER A 97 -18.81 -12.21 14.32
C SER A 97 -19.85 -12.48 15.42
N SER A 98 -21.06 -11.95 15.28
CA SER A 98 -22.17 -12.23 16.20
C SER A 98 -23.50 -11.90 15.54
N GLN A 99 -24.54 -12.60 15.99
CA GLN A 99 -25.91 -12.24 15.68
C GLN A 99 -26.45 -11.41 16.84
N ALA A 100 -26.77 -10.14 16.61
CA ALA A 100 -27.57 -9.39 17.55
C ALA A 100 -28.98 -10.00 17.51
N MET A 101 -29.35 -10.72 18.56
CA MET A 101 -30.70 -11.26 18.70
C MET A 101 -31.62 -10.04 18.94
N ALA A 102 -32.42 -9.69 17.93
CA ALA A 102 -33.46 -8.69 18.11
C ALA A 102 -34.37 -9.17 19.24
N MET A 103 -34.40 -8.44 20.34
CA MET A 103 -35.34 -8.68 21.43
C MET A 103 -36.72 -8.37 20.85
N LEU A 104 -37.50 -9.40 20.52
CA LEU A 104 -38.90 -9.21 20.15
C LEU A 104 -39.63 -8.58 21.35
N PRO A 105 -40.45 -7.53 21.15
CA PRO A 105 -41.25 -6.94 22.23
C PRO A 105 -42.33 -7.91 22.76
#